data_AF-U6LW77-F1
#
_entry.id   AF-U6LW77-F1
#
_cell.length_a   1.000
_cell.length_b   1.000
_cell.length_c   1.000
_cell.angle_alpha   90.00
_cell.angle_beta   90.00
_cell.angle_gamma   90.00
#
_symmetry.space_group_name_H-M   'P 1'
#
loop_
_entity.id
_entity.type
_entity.pdbx_description
1 polymer ?
#
loop_
_entity_poly.entity_id
_entity_poly.type
_entity_poly.pdbx_seq_one_letter_code
_entity_poly.pdbx_strand_id
1 'polypeptide(L)'
;MAEYRFYARDLVWIPFSERQKQKFINDPPHPVHPDILITKLRPGQEIELYGYLEKGLGKTHAKWSPVATAVYRLEPEFVFNTPIKGEEAKELKELCPMGVFDIEETISIESTCSIPAPKLFKMAVEVLKEKAVTFREIIRTKQLE
;
A
#
# COMPACT_ATOMS: atom_id res chain seq x y z
N MET A 1 5.16 -37.19 -26.53
CA MET A 1 4.69 -36.62 -27.81
C MET A 1 4.92 -35.12 -27.75
N ALA A 2 5.63 -34.54 -28.72
CA ALA A 2 5.91 -33.10 -28.72
C ALA A 2 4.60 -32.33 -28.91
N GLU A 3 4.30 -31.42 -27.99
CA GLU A 3 3.12 -30.54 -28.01
C GLU A 3 3.60 -29.13 -28.35
N TYR A 4 3.04 -28.53 -29.40
CA TYR A 4 3.36 -27.14 -29.75
C TYR A 4 2.38 -26.21 -29.03
N ARG A 5 2.91 -25.16 -28.40
CA ARG A 5 2.11 -24.19 -27.63
C ARG A 5 2.11 -22.86 -28.35
N PHE A 6 0.93 -22.36 -28.66
CA PHE A 6 0.74 -21.09 -29.35
C PHE A 6 0.37 -20.01 -28.32
N TYR A 7 1.18 -18.96 -28.27
CA TYR A 7 1.08 -17.88 -27.30
C TYR A 7 0.69 -16.56 -27.97
N ALA A 8 0.26 -15.58 -27.17
CA ALA A 8 -0.10 -14.26 -27.68
C ALA A 8 1.04 -13.58 -28.44
N ARG A 9 2.31 -13.79 -28.04
CA ARG A 9 3.49 -13.27 -28.76
C ARG A 9 3.61 -13.72 -30.22
N ASP A 10 2.95 -14.82 -30.60
CA ASP A 10 3.00 -15.34 -31.96
C ASP A 10 2.05 -14.57 -32.91
N LEU A 11 1.24 -13.65 -32.38
CA LEU A 11 0.39 -12.74 -33.15
C LEU A 11 1.22 -11.61 -33.77
N VAL A 12 1.18 -11.49 -35.09
CA VAL A 12 1.91 -10.46 -35.84
C VAL A 12 0.97 -9.31 -36.20
N TRP A 13 1.40 -8.08 -35.95
CA TRP A 13 0.66 -6.90 -36.39
C TRP A 13 0.87 -6.63 -37.89
N ILE A 14 -0.23 -6.51 -38.61
CA ILE A 14 -0.26 -6.17 -40.03
C ILE A 14 -0.90 -4.78 -40.16
N PRO A 15 -0.17 -3.75 -40.62
CA PRO A 15 -0.73 -2.41 -40.79
C PRO A 15 -1.72 -2.37 -41.95
N PHE A 16 -2.84 -1.66 -41.77
CA PHE A 16 -3.86 -1.53 -42.82
C PHE A 16 -3.50 -0.46 -43.87
N SER A 17 -2.65 0.50 -43.52
CA SER A 17 -2.22 1.59 -44.41
C SER A 17 -0.80 2.05 -44.11
N GLU A 18 -0.13 2.64 -45.11
CA GLU A 18 1.21 3.22 -44.95
C GLU A 18 1.26 4.31 -43.88
N ARG A 19 0.17 5.08 -43.71
CA ARG A 19 0.06 6.08 -42.64
C ARG A 19 0.12 5.46 -41.25
N GLN A 20 -0.54 4.30 -41.05
CA GLN A 20 -0.47 3.58 -39.77
C GLN A 20 0.93 3.03 -39.52
N LYS A 21 1.56 2.47 -40.56
CA LYS A 21 2.93 1.96 -40.49
C LYS A 21 3.93 3.04 -40.09
N GLN A 22 3.82 4.25 -40.66
CA GLN A 22 4.64 5.40 -40.27
C GLN A 22 4.38 5.86 -38.84
N LYS A 23 3.12 5.89 -38.42
CA LYS A 23 2.74 6.35 -37.07
C LYS A 23 3.31 5.45 -35.96
N PHE A 24 3.34 4.13 -36.19
CA PHE A 24 3.77 3.13 -35.21
C PHE A 24 5.11 2.49 -35.57
N ILE A 25 5.99 3.22 -36.27
CA ILE A 25 7.28 2.68 -36.72
C ILE A 25 8.22 2.33 -35.56
N ASN A 26 8.21 3.14 -34.51
CA ASN A 26 9.09 2.96 -33.34
C ASN A 26 8.55 1.92 -32.35
N ASP A 27 7.23 1.78 -32.27
CA ASP A 27 6.55 0.88 -31.35
C ASP A 27 5.29 0.30 -32.01
N PRO A 28 5.43 -0.84 -32.71
CA PRO A 28 4.30 -1.47 -33.38
C PRO A 28 3.32 -2.05 -32.34
N PRO A 29 2.00 -2.00 -32.61
CA PRO A 29 1.00 -2.67 -31.79
C PRO A 29 1.34 -4.14 -31.55
N HIS A 30 1.33 -4.55 -30.29
CA HIS A 30 1.58 -5.93 -29.88
C HIS A 30 0.73 -6.27 -28.64
N PRO A 31 0.50 -7.55 -28.33
CA PRO A 31 -0.20 -7.94 -27.11
C PRO A 31 0.57 -7.50 -25.86
N VAL A 32 -0.14 -6.89 -24.90
CA VAL A 32 0.43 -6.41 -23.63
C VAL A 32 1.08 -7.55 -22.83
N HIS A 33 0.47 -8.74 -22.87
CA HIS A 33 0.96 -9.92 -22.17
C HIS A 33 1.34 -11.01 -23.18
N PRO A 34 2.63 -11.20 -23.50
CA PRO A 34 3.08 -12.13 -24.53
C PRO A 34 2.87 -13.60 -24.17
N ASP A 35 2.78 -13.93 -22.87
CA ASP A 35 2.76 -15.29 -22.35
C ASP A 35 1.35 -15.86 -22.13
N ILE A 36 0.31 -15.16 -22.61
CA ILE A 36 -1.04 -15.72 -22.62
C ILE A 36 -1.05 -16.90 -23.61
N LEU A 37 -1.28 -18.10 -23.09
CA LEU A 37 -1.46 -19.30 -23.90
C LEU A 37 -2.83 -19.20 -24.62
N ILE A 38 -2.82 -19.20 -25.95
CA ILE A 38 -4.05 -19.18 -26.75
C ILE A 38 -4.52 -20.62 -26.94
N THR A 39 -3.65 -21.50 -27.44
CA THR A 39 -4.01 -22.89 -27.71
C THR A 39 -2.78 -23.80 -27.77
N LYS A 40 -3.02 -25.10 -27.83
CA LYS A 40 -1.99 -26.12 -27.96
C LYS A 40 -2.33 -27.04 -29.14
N LEU A 41 -1.32 -27.33 -29.96
CA LEU A 41 -1.46 -28.11 -31.17
C LEU A 41 -0.75 -29.45 -31.02
N ARG A 42 -1.40 -30.49 -31.55
CA ARG A 42 -0.78 -31.80 -31.79
C ARG A 42 -0.15 -31.84 -33.19
N PRO A 43 0.81 -32.75 -33.42
CA PRO A 43 1.39 -32.94 -34.75
C PRO A 43 0.32 -33.15 -35.83
N GLY A 44 0.39 -32.40 -36.92
CA GLY A 44 -0.57 -32.42 -38.03
C GLY A 44 -1.73 -31.42 -37.92
N GLN A 45 -1.80 -30.61 -36.85
CA GLN A 45 -2.76 -29.52 -36.73
C GLN A 45 -2.13 -28.17 -37.10
N GLU A 46 -2.87 -27.35 -37.84
CA GLU A 46 -2.46 -26.01 -38.26
C GLU A 46 -3.57 -25.01 -37.98
N ILE A 47 -3.21 -23.75 -37.70
CA ILE A 47 -4.14 -22.65 -37.46
C ILE A 47 -3.68 -21.44 -38.28
N GLU A 48 -4.61 -20.87 -39.04
CA GLU A 48 -4.46 -19.57 -39.69
C GLU A 48 -5.62 -18.67 -39.21
N LEU A 49 -5.29 -17.46 -38.74
CA LEU A 49 -6.25 -16.51 -38.18
C LEU A 49 -5.89 -15.08 -38.56
N TYR A 50 -6.88 -14.33 -39.02
CA TYR A 50 -6.81 -12.88 -39.19
C TYR A 50 -7.80 -12.21 -38.23
N GLY A 51 -7.31 -11.24 -37.47
CA GLY A 51 -8.12 -10.48 -36.50
C GLY A 51 -8.08 -8.98 -36.80
N TYR A 52 -9.25 -8.33 -36.75
CA TYR A 52 -9.36 -6.88 -36.85
C TYR A 52 -9.58 -6.29 -35.45
N LEU A 53 -8.78 -5.30 -35.10
CA LEU A 53 -8.88 -4.61 -33.82
C LEU A 53 -9.76 -3.36 -33.97
N GLU A 54 -10.81 -3.30 -33.15
CA GLU A 54 -11.73 -2.17 -33.11
C GLU A 54 -11.73 -1.50 -31.74
N LYS A 55 -11.86 -0.18 -31.75
CA LYS A 55 -12.07 0.61 -30.54
C LYS A 55 -13.53 0.49 -30.11
N GLY A 56 -13.77 -0.11 -28.96
CA GLY A 56 -15.10 -0.17 -28.34
C GLY A 56 -15.13 0.40 -26.93
N LEU A 57 -16.29 0.30 -26.30
CA LEU A 57 -16.54 0.74 -24.93
C LEU A 57 -16.78 -0.48 -24.04
N GLY A 58 -16.31 -0.44 -22.78
CA GLY A 58 -16.57 -1.50 -21.80
C GLY A 58 -18.06 -1.75 -21.54
N LYS A 59 -18.91 -0.73 -21.75
CA LYS A 59 -20.37 -0.87 -21.71
C LYS A 59 -20.91 -1.83 -22.78
N THR A 60 -20.28 -1.89 -23.95
CA THR A 60 -20.70 -2.76 -25.06
C THR A 60 -20.23 -4.20 -24.84
N HIS A 61 -19.00 -4.38 -24.36
CA HIS A 61 -18.46 -5.71 -24.07
C HIS A 61 -17.31 -5.64 -23.06
N ALA A 62 -17.22 -6.64 -22.17
CA ALA A 62 -16.21 -6.72 -21.12
C ALA A 62 -14.75 -6.70 -21.63
N LYS A 63 -14.50 -7.22 -22.85
CA LYS A 63 -13.17 -7.16 -23.51
C LYS A 63 -12.61 -5.75 -23.71
N TRP A 64 -13.47 -4.73 -23.71
CA TRP A 64 -13.09 -3.31 -23.79
C TRP A 64 -13.09 -2.62 -22.43
N SER A 65 -13.25 -3.36 -21.32
CA SER A 65 -13.01 -2.81 -19.98
C SER A 65 -11.51 -2.58 -19.80
N PRO A 66 -11.07 -1.33 -19.56
CA PRO A 66 -9.65 -1.02 -19.39
C PRO A 66 -9.13 -1.40 -17.99
N VAL A 67 -10.02 -1.74 -17.05
CA VAL A 67 -9.70 -2.06 -15.66
C VAL A 67 -10.13 -3.49 -15.34
N ALA A 68 -9.32 -4.20 -14.54
CA ALA A 68 -9.65 -5.52 -14.03
C ALA A 68 -10.65 -5.43 -12.86
N THR A 69 -10.34 -4.63 -11.84
CA THR A 69 -11.25 -4.35 -10.72
C THR A 69 -10.97 -2.96 -10.20
N ALA A 70 -12.00 -2.12 -10.19
CA ALA A 70 -11.96 -0.80 -9.57
C ALA A 70 -12.96 -0.80 -8.43
N VAL A 71 -12.46 -0.71 -7.19
CA VAL A 71 -13.28 -0.62 -5.98
C VAL A 71 -12.97 0.69 -5.28
N TYR A 72 -14.00 1.33 -4.74
CA TYR A 72 -13.85 2.45 -3.84
C TYR A 72 -14.32 2.03 -2.46
N ARG A 73 -13.69 2.59 -1.43
CA ARG A 73 -14.10 2.43 -0.04
C ARG A 73 -14.12 3.81 0.60
N LEU A 74 -15.14 4.05 1.41
CA LEU A 74 -15.19 5.26 2.21
C LEU A 74 -14.21 5.14 3.38
N GLU A 75 -13.65 6.28 3.78
CA GLU A 75 -12.85 6.36 4.99
C GLU A 75 -13.74 6.08 6.21
N PRO A 76 -13.43 5.04 7.01
CA PRO A 76 -14.21 4.74 8.19
C PRO A 76 -13.89 5.74 9.31
N GLU A 77 -14.90 6.41 9.84
CA GLU A 77 -14.77 7.27 11.02
C GLU A 77 -15.28 6.55 12.26
N PHE A 78 -14.46 6.50 13.31
CA PHE A 78 -14.81 5.89 14.60
C PHE A 78 -15.04 6.99 15.63
N VAL A 79 -16.28 7.16 16.08
CA VAL A 79 -16.63 8.10 17.15
C VAL A 79 -17.03 7.30 18.39
N PHE A 80 -16.28 7.48 19.47
CA PHE A 80 -16.59 6.88 20.76
C PHE A 80 -17.32 7.91 21.64
N ASN A 81 -18.56 7.60 22.04
CA ASN A 81 -19.32 8.46 22.94
C ASN A 81 -18.73 8.50 24.36
N THR A 82 -18.02 7.45 24.74
CA THR A 82 -17.39 7.28 26.05
C THR A 82 -15.94 6.81 25.89
N PRO A 83 -15.00 7.28 26.72
CA PRO A 83 -13.62 6.85 26.64
C PRO A 83 -13.49 5.38 27.06
N ILE A 84 -12.97 4.54 26.17
CA ILE A 84 -12.65 3.13 26.45
C ILE A 84 -11.32 3.07 27.19
N LYS A 85 -11.27 2.38 28.33
CA LYS A 85 -10.09 2.33 29.22
C LYS A 85 -9.83 0.91 29.69
N GLY A 86 -8.60 0.66 30.14
CA GLY A 86 -8.24 -0.60 30.80
C GLY A 86 -8.13 -1.78 29.84
N GLU A 87 -8.71 -2.92 30.22
CA GLU A 87 -8.63 -4.18 29.46
C GLU A 87 -9.38 -4.08 28.12
N GLU A 88 -10.54 -3.42 28.09
CA GLU A 88 -11.34 -3.24 26.87
C GLU A 88 -10.56 -2.50 25.76
N ALA A 89 -9.70 -1.54 26.12
CA ALA A 89 -8.87 -0.82 25.16
C ALA A 89 -7.75 -1.70 24.57
N LYS A 90 -7.22 -2.64 25.37
CA LYS A 90 -6.22 -3.62 24.91
C LYS A 90 -6.85 -4.65 23.97
N GLU A 91 -8.02 -5.18 24.33
CA GLU A 91 -8.78 -6.09 23.48
C GLU A 91 -9.12 -5.46 22.13
N LEU A 92 -9.61 -4.21 22.13
CA LEU A 92 -9.95 -3.47 20.92
C LEU A 92 -8.73 -3.21 20.01
N LYS A 93 -7.56 -2.96 20.60
CA LYS A 93 -6.29 -2.86 19.87
C LYS A 93 -5.88 -4.20 19.27
N GLU A 94 -6.02 -5.30 20.00
CA GLU A 94 -5.69 -6.65 19.51
C GLU A 94 -6.66 -7.14 18.41
N LEU A 95 -7.94 -6.78 18.49
CA LEU A 95 -8.96 -7.08 17.48
C LEU A 95 -8.65 -6.46 16.11
N CYS A 96 -7.88 -5.37 16.07
CA CYS A 96 -7.59 -4.62 14.87
C CYS A 96 -6.15 -4.83 14.39
N PRO A 97 -5.88 -5.85 13.55
CA PRO A 97 -4.53 -6.19 13.08
C PRO A 97 -3.89 -5.10 12.20
N MET A 98 -4.70 -4.14 11.74
CA MET A 98 -4.25 -2.99 10.95
C MET A 98 -3.69 -1.85 11.81
N GLY A 99 -3.65 -1.99 13.13
CA GLY A 99 -3.06 -0.98 14.03
C GLY A 99 -3.85 0.34 14.04
N VAL A 100 -5.17 0.26 13.88
CA VAL A 100 -6.05 1.44 13.77
C VAL A 100 -6.17 2.19 15.09
N PHE A 101 -6.04 1.50 16.22
CA PHE A 101 -6.21 2.06 17.56
C PHE A 101 -4.88 2.09 18.31
N ASP A 102 -4.63 3.21 19.00
CA ASP A 102 -3.52 3.33 19.94
C ASP A 102 -4.01 3.74 21.34
N ILE A 103 -3.25 3.33 22.36
CA ILE A 103 -3.58 3.59 23.76
C ILE A 103 -2.66 4.71 24.23
N GLU A 104 -3.22 5.91 24.37
CA GLU A 104 -2.51 7.04 24.96
C GLU A 104 -2.71 7.06 26.48
N GLU A 105 -1.61 7.05 27.23
CA GLU A 105 -1.65 7.29 28.67
C GLU A 105 -1.70 8.81 28.93
N THR A 106 -2.88 9.30 29.31
CA THR A 106 -3.01 10.69 29.76
C THR A 106 -2.54 10.82 31.21
N ILE A 107 -1.49 11.60 31.46
CA ILE A 107 -1.00 11.90 32.82
C ILE A 107 -1.76 13.11 33.36
N SER A 108 -2.57 12.92 34.40
CA SER A 108 -3.21 14.01 35.15
C SER A 108 -2.34 14.39 36.36
N ILE A 109 -1.93 15.66 36.44
CA ILE A 109 -1.14 16.20 37.55
C ILE A 109 -2.06 17.02 38.44
N GLU A 110 -2.28 16.56 39.65
CA GLU A 110 -3.05 17.25 40.67
C GLU A 110 -2.11 17.97 41.65
N SER A 111 -2.50 19.17 42.08
CA SER A 111 -1.72 19.95 43.05
C SER A 111 -2.46 20.05 44.37
N THR A 112 -1.75 19.80 45.47
CA THR A 112 -2.23 19.99 46.85
C THR A 112 -2.17 21.47 47.28
N CYS A 113 -2.45 22.40 46.36
CA CYS A 113 -2.54 23.85 46.56
C CYS A 113 -1.25 24.62 46.90
N SER A 114 -0.10 23.97 47.14
CA SER A 114 1.17 24.69 47.41
C SER A 114 1.84 25.25 46.15
N ILE A 115 1.69 24.60 44.99
CA ILE A 115 2.32 24.99 43.72
C ILE A 115 1.29 24.80 42.61
N PRO A 116 1.04 25.76 41.70
CA PRO A 116 0.10 25.55 40.61
C PRO A 116 0.43 24.30 39.78
N ALA A 117 -0.56 23.46 39.46
CA ALA A 117 -0.38 22.22 38.68
C ALA A 117 0.43 22.42 37.36
N PRO A 118 0.24 23.53 36.59
CA PRO A 118 1.06 23.77 35.39
C PRO A 118 2.55 24.02 35.66
N LYS A 119 2.91 24.47 36.88
CA LYS A 119 4.30 24.73 37.28
C LYS A 119 4.96 23.48 37.86
N LEU A 120 4.19 22.61 38.50
CA LEU A 120 4.66 21.37 39.13
C LEU A 120 5.46 20.49 38.16
N PHE A 121 4.91 20.24 36.97
CA PHE A 121 5.60 19.43 35.96
C PHE A 121 6.89 20.08 35.45
N LYS A 122 6.86 21.40 35.19
CA LYS A 122 8.03 22.14 34.71
C LYS A 122 9.18 22.10 35.71
N MET A 123 8.88 22.37 36.98
CA MET A 123 9.88 22.33 38.06
C MET A 123 10.45 20.92 38.25
N ALA A 124 9.60 19.89 38.20
CA ALA A 124 10.06 18.51 38.32
C ALA A 124 11.02 18.12 37.19
N VAL A 125 10.72 18.49 35.94
CA VAL A 125 11.59 18.24 34.78
C VAL A 125 12.92 18.99 34.87
N GLU A 126 12.90 20.22 35.39
CA GLU A 126 14.09 21.04 35.56
C GLU A 126 15.06 20.44 36.59
N VAL A 127 14.55 20.05 37.76
CA VAL A 127 15.34 19.33 38.79
C VAL A 127 15.89 18.01 38.24
N LEU A 128 15.11 17.30 37.43
CA LEU A 128 15.54 16.03 36.84
C LEU A 128 16.67 16.22 35.82
N LYS A 129 16.64 17.30 35.03
CA LYS A 129 17.74 17.69 34.13
C LYS A 129 19.00 18.03 34.91
N GLU A 130 18.89 18.83 35.97
CA GLU A 130 20.04 19.19 36.81
C GLU A 130 20.72 17.95 37.39
N LYS A 131 19.93 17.07 38.02
CA LYS A 131 20.45 15.81 38.58
C LYS A 131 21.11 14.94 37.52
N ALA A 132 20.59 14.88 36.30
CA ALA A 132 21.20 14.13 35.21
C ALA A 132 22.55 14.72 34.75
N VAL A 133 22.70 16.05 34.75
CA VAL A 133 23.98 16.70 34.49
C VAL A 133 24.98 16.35 35.59
N THR A 134 24.60 16.51 36.86
CA THR A 134 25.48 16.19 37.99
C THR A 134 25.91 14.73 37.97
N PHE A 135 24.97 13.82 37.72
CA PHE A 135 25.25 12.39 37.66
C PHE A 135 26.22 12.03 36.53
N ARG A 136 26.07 12.66 35.35
CA ARG A 136 27.00 12.50 34.23
C ARG A 136 28.40 13.03 34.55
N GLU A 137 28.50 14.14 35.29
CA GLU A 137 29.79 14.67 35.74
C GLU A 137 30.48 13.71 36.72
N ILE A 138 29.72 13.15 37.67
CA ILE A 138 30.22 12.15 38.64
C ILE A 138 30.72 10.88 37.93
N ILE A 139 30.03 10.42 36.89
CA ILE A 139 30.50 9.26 36.10
C ILE A 139 31.82 9.57 35.39
N ARG A 140 31.95 10.76 34.80
CA ARG A 140 33.18 11.16 34.10
C ARG A 140 34.38 11.23 35.03
N THR A 141 34.21 11.77 36.24
CA THR A 141 35.30 11.83 37.22
C THR A 141 35.70 10.44 37.72
N LYS A 142 34.75 9.52 37.91
CA LYS A 142 35.06 8.15 38.35
C LYS A 142 35.63 7.21 37.29
N GLN A 143 35.54 7.54 36.00
CA GLN A 143 36.17 6.75 34.92
C GLN A 143 37.62 7.16 34.64
N LEU A 144 38.09 8.26 35.24
CA LEU A 144 39.45 8.78 35.11
C LEU A 144 40.35 8.40 36.30
N GLU A 145 39.79 7.74 37.32
CA GLU A 145 40.51 7.03 38.40
C GLU A 145 40.68 5.56 38.05
#